data_AF-A0A0B6WYP5-F1
#
_entry.id   AF-A0A0B6WYP5-F1
#
_cell.length_a   1.000
_cell.length_b   1.000
_cell.length_c   1.000
_cell.angle_alpha   90.00
_cell.angle_beta   90.00
_cell.angle_gamma   90.00
#
_symmetry.space_group_name_H-M   'P 1'
#
loop_
_entity.id
_entity.type
_entity.pdbx_description
1 polymer ?
#
loop_
_entity_poly.entity_id
_entity_poly.type
_entity_poly.pdbx_seq_one_letter_code
_entity_poly.pdbx_strand_id
1 'polypeptide(L)'
;MYQMALGYQELLLILFILLLLFGSSRLPELARGLGKSIREFKRGVSEGEAAGSENEPVRREALRAPDGERLEDARSTASRAEKAR
;
A
#
# COMPACT_ATOMS: atom_id res chain seq x y z
N MET A 1 -41.17 -18.86 21.09
CA MET A 1 -40.76 -17.46 20.90
C MET A 1 -39.29 -17.34 21.30
N TYR A 2 -38.38 -17.72 20.40
CA TYR A 2 -36.91 -17.66 20.56
C TYR A 2 -36.26 -17.10 19.28
N GLN A 3 -37.01 -16.28 18.56
CA GLN A 3 -36.55 -15.65 17.33
C GLN A 3 -36.50 -14.17 17.59
N MET A 4 -35.34 -13.67 17.98
CA MET A 4 -34.76 -12.47 17.40
C MET A 4 -33.30 -12.43 17.83
N ALA A 5 -32.44 -12.54 16.83
CA ALA A 5 -30.99 -12.51 16.88
C ALA A 5 -30.34 -13.80 17.40
N LEU A 6 -29.71 -14.52 16.46
CA LEU A 6 -28.32 -14.94 16.69
C LEU A 6 -27.54 -13.64 16.92
N GLY A 7 -27.60 -13.13 18.14
CA GLY A 7 -26.97 -11.89 18.54
C GLY A 7 -25.50 -12.12 18.82
N TYR A 8 -24.83 -11.05 19.19
CA TYR A 8 -23.45 -11.10 19.66
C TYR A 8 -23.27 -12.09 20.84
N GLN A 9 -24.32 -12.32 21.62
CA GLN A 9 -24.33 -13.25 22.76
C GLN A 9 -24.15 -14.71 22.35
N GLU A 10 -24.88 -15.20 21.34
CA GLU A 10 -24.73 -16.58 20.85
C GLU A 10 -23.36 -16.79 20.21
N LEU A 11 -22.88 -15.81 19.43
CA LEU A 11 -21.55 -15.87 18.84
C LEU A 11 -20.46 -15.91 19.91
N LEU A 12 -20.57 -15.10 20.96
CA LEU A 12 -19.69 -15.14 22.12
C LEU A 12 -19.75 -16.49 22.84
N LEU A 13 -20.94 -17.08 23.00
CA LEU A 13 -21.11 -18.37 23.67
C LEU A 13 -20.44 -19.50 22.88
N ILE A 14 -20.67 -19.55 21.56
CA ILE A 14 -20.02 -20.52 20.66
C ILE A 14 -18.50 -20.32 20.67
N LEU A 15 -18.05 -19.07 20.58
CA LEU A 15 -16.63 -18.72 20.65
C LEU A 15 -16.03 -19.16 21.99
N PHE A 16 -16.72 -18.96 23.10
CA PHE A 16 -16.28 -19.37 24.42
C PHE A 16 -16.14 -20.89 24.52
N ILE A 17 -17.12 -21.65 24.01
CA ILE A 17 -17.03 -23.12 23.94
C ILE A 17 -15.82 -23.54 23.08
N LEU A 18 -15.64 -22.95 21.90
CA LEU A 18 -14.47 -23.23 21.05
C LEU A 18 -13.15 -22.90 21.75
N LEU A 19 -13.09 -21.82 22.52
CA LEU A 19 -11.94 -21.44 23.34
C LEU A 19 -11.67 -22.44 24.46
N LEU A 20 -12.70 -23.08 25.03
CA LEU A 20 -12.50 -24.14 26.04
C LEU A 20 -12.00 -25.44 25.40
N LEU A 21 -12.52 -25.81 24.22
CA LEU A 21 -12.11 -27.03 23.52
C LEU A 21 -10.70 -26.92 22.91
N PHE A 22 -10.44 -25.82 22.20
CA PHE A 22 -9.18 -25.61 21.50
C PHE A 22 -8.17 -24.79 22.31
N GLY A 23 -8.60 -24.05 23.32
CA GLY A 23 -7.74 -23.13 24.08
C GLY A 23 -7.66 -21.73 23.45
N SER A 24 -7.40 -20.72 24.29
CA SER A 24 -7.22 -19.31 23.87
C SER A 24 -6.03 -19.09 22.95
N SER A 25 -5.07 -20.02 22.90
CA SER A 25 -3.87 -19.92 22.07
C SER A 25 -4.05 -20.47 20.65
N ARG A 26 -4.91 -21.48 20.44
CA ARG A 26 -5.01 -22.20 19.15
C ARG A 26 -5.79 -21.43 18.09
N LEU A 27 -6.92 -20.81 18.45
CA LEU A 27 -7.68 -19.96 17.51
C LEU A 27 -6.83 -18.82 16.90
N PRO A 28 -6.13 -17.99 17.70
CA PRO A 28 -5.31 -16.91 17.14
C PRO A 28 -4.09 -17.43 16.39
N GLU A 29 -3.52 -18.58 16.79
CA GLU A 29 -2.43 -19.23 16.07
C GLU A 29 -2.86 -19.67 14.65
N LEU A 30 -4.02 -20.33 14.55
CA LEU A 30 -4.63 -20.71 13.27
C LEU A 30 -4.99 -19.48 12.42
N ALA A 31 -5.61 -18.46 13.02
CA ALA A 31 -5.98 -17.23 12.32
C ALA A 31 -4.74 -16.49 11.78
N ARG A 32 -3.63 -16.47 12.54
CA ARG A 32 -2.36 -15.89 12.07
C ARG A 32 -1.78 -16.67 10.88
N GLY A 33 -1.86 -18.00 10.90
CA GLY A 33 -1.44 -18.86 9.79
C GLY A 33 -2.27 -18.60 8.54
N LEU A 34 -3.60 -18.74 8.65
CA LEU A 34 -4.57 -18.48 7.58
C LEU A 34 -4.45 -17.06 7.03
N GLY A 35 -4.32 -16.05 7.89
CA GLY A 35 -4.20 -14.65 7.48
C GLY A 35 -2.94 -14.39 6.64
N LYS A 36 -1.81 -14.99 7.02
CA LYS A 36 -0.57 -14.94 6.20
C LYS A 36 -0.79 -15.62 4.85
N SER A 37 -1.36 -16.83 4.83
CA SER A 37 -1.62 -17.56 3.58
C SER A 37 -2.56 -16.79 2.65
N ILE A 38 -3.65 -16.22 3.17
CA ILE A 38 -4.60 -15.40 2.39
C ILE A 38 -3.93 -14.13 1.86
N ARG A 39 -3.08 -13.48 2.67
CA ARG A 39 -2.34 -12.28 2.26
C ARG A 39 -1.38 -12.56 1.12
N GLU A 40 -0.59 -13.62 1.23
CA GLU A 40 0.35 -14.02 0.17
C GLU A 40 -0.39 -14.52 -1.07
N PHE A 41 -1.51 -15.24 -0.90
CA PHE A 41 -2.37 -15.65 -2.00
C PHE A 41 -2.93 -14.44 -2.75
N LYS A 42 -3.49 -13.45 -2.04
CA LYS A 42 -4.00 -12.21 -2.64
C LYS A 42 -2.90 -11.44 -3.36
N ARG A 43 -1.69 -11.39 -2.81
CA ARG A 43 -0.53 -10.76 -3.44
C ARG A 43 -0.16 -11.44 -4.75
N GLY A 44 -0.03 -12.77 -4.75
CA GLY A 44 0.28 -13.53 -5.96
C GLY A 44 -0.80 -13.41 -7.04
N VAL A 45 -2.09 -13.39 -6.64
CA VAL A 45 -3.20 -13.15 -7.57
C VAL A 45 -3.15 -11.74 -8.15
N SER A 46 -2.96 -10.70 -7.33
CA SER A 46 -2.86 -9.32 -7.81
C SER A 46 -1.62 -9.07 -8.68
N GLU A 47 -0.48 -9.72 -8.39
CA GLU A 47 0.72 -9.66 -9.24
C GLU A 47 0.49 -10.40 -10.57
N GLY A 48 -0.24 -11.53 -10.56
CA GLY A 48 -0.63 -12.25 -11.76
C GLY A 48 -1.66 -11.50 -12.63
N GLU A 49 -2.60 -10.77 -12.01
CA GLU A 49 -3.52 -9.87 -12.72
C GLU A 49 -2.79 -8.63 -13.26
N ALA A 50 -1.83 -8.08 -12.51
CA ALA A 50 -1.00 -6.95 -12.95
C ALA A 50 -0.03 -7.32 -14.07
N ALA A 51 0.40 -8.59 -14.18
CA ALA A 51 1.20 -9.08 -15.30
C ALA A 51 0.42 -9.10 -16.63
N GLY A 52 -0.90 -8.90 -16.61
CA GLY A 52 -1.73 -8.66 -17.80
C GLY A 52 -1.97 -7.17 -18.12
N SER A 53 -1.45 -6.25 -17.30
CA SER A 53 -1.57 -4.81 -17.51
C SER A 53 -0.21 -4.14 -17.30
N GLU A 54 0.64 -4.19 -18.32
CA GLU A 54 1.70 -3.19 -18.50
C GLU A 54 1.06 -1.80 -18.42
N ASN A 55 1.34 -1.08 -17.33
CA ASN A 55 1.18 0.37 -17.31
C ASN A 55 2.39 0.98 -16.61
N GLU A 56 3.43 1.06 -17.43
CA GLU A 56 4.24 2.25 -17.70
C GLU A 56 4.95 2.97 -16.52
N PRO A 57 6.28 3.19 -16.62
CA PRO A 57 7.09 3.91 -15.66
C PRO A 57 6.84 5.44 -15.69
N VAL A 58 5.66 5.92 -15.32
CA VAL A 58 5.32 7.36 -15.31
C VAL A 58 5.55 7.99 -13.93
N ARG A 59 6.72 7.77 -13.28
CA ARG A 59 6.96 8.42 -11.98
C ARG A 59 8.31 9.08 -11.71
N ARG A 60 9.35 8.95 -12.54
CA ARG A 60 10.65 9.54 -12.12
C ARG A 60 11.46 10.34 -13.13
N GLU A 61 11.16 10.32 -14.43
CA GLU A 61 11.94 11.12 -15.40
C GLU A 61 11.49 12.59 -15.48
N ALA A 62 10.21 12.91 -15.27
CA ALA A 62 9.70 14.29 -15.41
C ALA A 62 10.06 15.24 -14.24
N LEU A 63 10.73 14.77 -13.18
CA LEU A 63 11.26 15.61 -12.10
C LEU A 63 12.79 15.70 -12.11
N ARG A 64 13.44 15.14 -13.13
CA ARG A 64 14.84 15.41 -13.48
C ARG A 64 14.87 16.12 -14.84
N ALA A 65 14.33 17.33 -14.88
CA ALA A 65 14.89 18.30 -15.80
C ALA A 65 16.28 18.65 -15.25
N PRO A 66 17.38 18.33 -15.96
CA PRO A 66 18.65 18.97 -15.67
C PRO A 66 18.56 20.45 -16.11
N ASP A 67 19.39 21.28 -15.50
CA ASP A 67 19.83 22.56 -16.06
C ASP A 67 18.93 23.79 -15.86
N GLY A 68 18.66 24.10 -14.59
CA GLY A 68 18.36 25.45 -14.14
C GLY A 68 19.59 26.40 -14.11
N GLU A 69 20.77 25.95 -14.55
CA GLU A 69 22.02 26.72 -14.44
C GLU A 69 22.40 27.50 -15.70
N ARG A 70 21.57 27.54 -16.75
CA ARG A 70 21.91 28.27 -17.99
C ARG A 70 21.35 29.69 -18.11
N LEU A 71 20.51 30.13 -17.17
CA LEU A 71 19.85 31.43 -17.25
C LEU A 71 20.57 32.56 -16.49
N GLU A 72 21.54 32.26 -15.62
CA GLU A 72 22.36 33.28 -14.94
C GLU A 72 23.55 33.76 -15.78
N ASP A 73 24.21 32.88 -16.54
CA ASP A 73 25.38 33.24 -17.37
C ASP A 73 25.05 34.19 -18.54
N ALA A 74 23.82 34.14 -19.05
CA ALA A 74 23.37 34.99 -20.14
C ALA A 74 23.11 36.45 -19.69
N ARG A 75 22.79 36.69 -18.41
CA ARG A 75 22.55 38.05 -17.89
C ARG A 75 23.83 38.77 -17.45
N SER A 76 24.83 38.02 -16.99
CA SER A 76 26.13 38.57 -16.57
C SER A 76 26.94 39.15 -17.74
N THR A 77 26.87 38.52 -18.91
CA THR A 77 27.62 38.97 -20.11
C THR A 77 26.96 40.15 -20.84
N ALA A 78 25.62 40.27 -20.79
CA ALA A 78 24.90 41.37 -21.41
C ALA A 78 25.08 42.72 -20.66
N SER A 79 25.17 42.68 -19.31
CA SER A 79 25.28 43.91 -18.51
C SER A 79 26.66 44.59 -18.60
N ARG A 80 27.73 43.82 -18.90
CA ARG A 80 29.10 44.35 -18.98
C ARG A 80 29.40 45.09 -20.29
N ALA A 81 28.62 44.86 -21.36
CA ALA A 81 28.80 45.52 -22.66
C ALA A 81 28.07 46.86 -22.78
N GLU A 82 27.02 47.09 -21.98
CA GLU A 82 26.22 48.32 -22.07
C GLU A 82 26.81 49.48 -21.26
N LYS A 83 27.61 49.19 -20.22
CA LYS A 83 28.14 50.21 -19.30
C LYS A 83 29.44 50.90 -19.73
N ALA A 84 29.87 50.70 -20.99
CA ALA A 84 31.11 51.24 -21.54
C ALA A 84 30.90 52.19 -22.74
N ARG A 85 29.68 52.71 -22.92
CA ARG A 85 29.39 53.83 -23.83
C ARG A 85 28.95 55.06 -23.06
#